data_AF-A0A7Y5BUA0-F1
#
_entry.id   AF-A0A7Y5BUA0-F1
#
_cell.length_a   1.000
_cell.length_b   1.000
_cell.length_c   1.000
_cell.angle_alpha   90.00
_cell.angle_beta   90.00
_cell.angle_gamma   90.00
#
_symmetry.space_group_name_H-M   'P 1'
#
loop_
_entity.id
_entity.type
_entity.pdbx_description
1 polymer ?
#
loop_
_entity_poly.entity_id
_entity_poly.type
_entity_poly.pdbx_seq_one_letter_code
_entity_poly.pdbx_strand_id
1 'polypeptide(L)'
;CPGIMLGGVHGENEVAVYQELCEVVEEWLQIHSEEKMPLPAFTTPKDYSGKFMVRVPPELHERLTIKAMLEGDSLNNYLKKILEKAI
;
A
#
# COMPACT_ATOMS: atom_id res chain seq x y z
N CYS A 1 11.58 -10.64 5.04
CA CYS A 1 10.52 -11.03 4.08
C CYS A 1 10.04 -12.46 4.36
N PRO A 2 9.14 -12.67 5.34
CA PRO A 2 8.73 -14.02 5.76
C PRO A 2 7.98 -14.81 4.68
N GLY A 3 7.50 -14.14 3.63
CA GLY A 3 6.82 -14.81 2.51
C GLY A 3 7.77 -15.47 1.51
N ILE A 4 9.00 -14.94 1.34
CA ILE A 4 9.95 -15.41 0.31
C ILE A 4 11.06 -16.26 0.93
N MET A 5 11.53 -15.91 2.13
CA MET A 5 12.64 -16.61 2.78
C MET A 5 12.31 -16.92 4.25
N LEU A 6 12.66 -18.13 4.68
CA LEU A 6 12.65 -18.53 6.09
C LEU A 6 14.06 -18.29 6.66
N GLY A 7 14.28 -17.11 7.26
CA GLY A 7 15.57 -16.70 7.81
C GLY A 7 15.73 -15.18 7.88
N GLY A 8 16.93 -14.71 8.26
CA GLY A 8 17.26 -13.28 8.30
C GLY A 8 18.76 -13.03 8.17
N VAL A 9 19.11 -11.85 7.65
CA VAL A 9 20.49 -11.34 7.64
C VAL A 9 20.73 -10.61 8.96
N HIS A 10 21.87 -10.86 9.60
CA HIS A 10 22.21 -10.33 10.92
C HIS A 10 23.59 -9.69 10.90
N GLY A 11 23.75 -8.54 11.54
CA GLY A 11 25.02 -7.83 11.61
C GLY A 11 24.90 -6.57 12.46
N GLU A 12 26.05 -6.01 12.83
CA GLU A 12 26.12 -4.82 13.70
C GLU A 12 25.94 -3.50 12.93
N ASN A 13 25.91 -3.54 11.59
CA ASN A 13 25.76 -2.38 10.72
C ASN A 13 24.51 -2.50 9.85
N GLU A 14 23.53 -1.63 10.09
CA GLU A 14 22.24 -1.65 9.39
C GLU A 14 22.36 -1.50 7.86
N VAL A 15 23.31 -0.68 7.37
CA VAL A 15 23.49 -0.45 5.93
C VAL A 15 24.03 -1.72 5.26
N ALA A 16 25.00 -2.37 5.90
CA ALA A 16 25.56 -3.62 5.39
C ALA A 16 24.51 -4.74 5.42
N VAL A 17 23.76 -4.87 6.52
CA VAL A 17 22.66 -5.83 6.65
C VAL A 17 21.59 -5.62 5.57
N TYR A 18 21.27 -4.36 5.24
CA TYR A 18 20.31 -4.05 4.19
C TYR A 18 20.83 -4.44 2.80
N GLN A 19 22.10 -4.17 2.50
CA GLN A 19 22.72 -4.54 1.23
C GLN A 19 22.73 -6.06 1.04
N GLU A 20 23.22 -6.80 2.03
CA GLU A 20 23.22 -8.26 2.05
C GLU A 20 21.80 -8.83 1.94
N LEU A 21 20.82 -8.21 2.59
CA LEU A 21 19.42 -8.61 2.48
C LEU A 21 18.89 -8.47 1.03
N CYS A 22 19.25 -7.41 0.31
CA CYS A 22 18.87 -7.24 -1.09
C CYS A 22 19.47 -8.34 -1.96
N GLU A 23 20.75 -8.68 -1.77
CA GLU A 23 21.43 -9.75 -2.51
C GLU A 23 20.72 -11.10 -2.30
N VAL A 24 20.43 -11.46 -1.05
CA VAL A 24 19.73 -12.71 -0.71
C VAL A 24 18.33 -12.77 -1.34
N VAL A 25 17.60 -11.64 -1.40
CA VAL A 25 16.28 -11.59 -2.04
C VAL A 25 16.40 -11.82 -3.56
N GLU A 26 17.41 -11.25 -4.20
CA GLU A 26 17.67 -11.42 -5.64
C GLU A 26 17.99 -12.88 -5.98
N GLU A 27 18.86 -13.52 -5.19
CA GLU A 27 19.18 -14.95 -5.33
C GLU A 27 17.92 -15.82 -5.19
N TRP A 28 17.07 -15.53 -4.21
CA TRP A 28 15.81 -16.25 -4.00
C TRP A 28 14.83 -16.10 -5.17
N LEU A 29 14.77 -14.92 -5.78
CA LEU A 29 13.95 -14.67 -6.97
C LEU A 29 14.48 -15.47 -8.18
N GLN A 30 15.80 -15.55 -8.33
CA GLN A 30 16.43 -16.32 -9.39
C GLN A 30 16.12 -17.82 -9.26
N ILE A 31 16.25 -18.39 -8.05
CA ILE A 31 15.91 -19.79 -7.77
C ILE A 31 14.43 -20.07 -8.11
N HIS A 32 13.51 -19.20 -7.68
CA HIS A 32 12.08 -19.35 -7.98
C HIS A 32 11.80 -19.32 -9.50
N SER A 33 12.49 -18.47 -10.24
CA SER A 33 12.38 -18.37 -11.69
C SER A 33 12.88 -19.63 -12.40
N GLU A 34 14.01 -20.19 -11.95
CA GLU A 34 14.61 -21.41 -12.51
C GLU A 34 13.75 -22.65 -12.24
N GLU A 35 13.20 -22.76 -11.03
CA GLU A 35 12.35 -23.89 -10.62
C GLU A 35 10.90 -23.77 -11.10
N LYS A 36 10.55 -22.70 -11.82
CA LYS A 36 9.17 -22.38 -12.27
C LYS A 36 8.15 -22.41 -11.13
N MET A 37 8.58 -22.10 -9.91
CA MET A 37 7.67 -21.98 -8.78
C MET A 37 7.01 -20.60 -8.79
N PRO A 38 5.69 -20.52 -8.60
CA PRO A 38 5.01 -19.25 -8.48
C PRO A 38 5.53 -18.51 -7.25
N LEU A 39 5.78 -17.21 -7.39
CA LEU A 39 6.16 -16.38 -6.25
C LEU A 39 5.07 -16.46 -5.16
N PRO A 40 5.48 -16.50 -3.88
CA PRO A 40 4.55 -16.53 -2.78
C PRO A 40 3.63 -15.32 -2.82
N ALA A 41 2.36 -15.53 -2.48
CA ALA A 41 1.39 -14.44 -2.39
C ALA A 41 1.89 -13.37 -1.40
N PHE A 42 1.49 -12.12 -1.62
CA PHE A 42 1.82 -11.02 -0.72
C PHE A 42 1.63 -11.44 0.74
N THR A 43 2.63 -11.19 1.57
CA THR A 43 2.64 -11.53 3.02
C THR A 43 1.51 -10.88 3.80
N THR A 44 0.75 -9.99 3.16
CA THR A 44 -0.42 -9.35 3.71
C THR A 44 -1.47 -9.31 2.59
N PRO A 45 -2.59 -10.05 2.68
CA PRO A 45 -3.75 -9.74 1.87
C PRO A 45 -4.11 -8.27 2.17
N LYS A 46 -4.08 -7.41 1.16
CA LYS A 46 -4.54 -6.03 1.34
C LYS A 46 -6.06 -6.05 1.47
N ASP A 47 -6.55 -6.30 2.67
CA ASP A 47 -7.94 -6.02 3.03
C ASP A 47 -8.12 -4.51 3.00
N TYR A 48 -8.58 -3.99 1.87
CA TYR A 48 -8.89 -2.57 1.73
C TYR A 48 -10.15 -2.27 2.53
N SER A 49 -9.97 -1.76 3.74
CA SER A 49 -11.08 -1.36 4.63
C SER A 49 -12.00 -0.27 4.05
N GLY A 50 -11.63 0.36 2.93
CA GLY A 50 -12.33 1.51 2.35
C GLY A 50 -12.21 2.80 3.17
N LYS A 51 -11.64 2.74 4.38
CA LYS A 51 -11.40 3.90 5.23
C LYS A 51 -10.02 4.48 4.96
N PHE A 52 -9.97 5.73 4.54
CA PHE A 52 -8.73 6.46 4.38
C PHE A 52 -8.90 7.90 4.87
N MET A 53 -7.87 8.42 5.53
CA MET A 53 -7.85 9.79 6.07
C MET A 53 -6.98 10.65 5.17
N VAL A 54 -7.59 11.66 4.54
CA VAL A 54 -6.89 12.60 3.65
C VAL A 54 -6.81 13.96 4.34
N ARG A 55 -5.61 14.54 4.38
CA ARG A 55 -5.43 15.93 4.79
C ARG A 55 -5.68 16.83 3.58
N VAL A 56 -6.57 17.80 3.74
CA VAL A 56 -6.91 18.79 2.70
C VAL A 56 -6.81 20.21 3.28
N PRO A 57 -6.52 21.23 2.46
CA PRO A 57 -6.62 22.63 2.90
C PRO A 57 -8.03 22.97 3.40
N PRO A 58 -8.16 23.88 4.39
CA PRO A 58 -9.45 24.24 4.98
C PRO A 58 -10.42 24.83 3.95
N GLU A 59 -9.94 25.63 3.01
CA GLU A 59 -10.74 26.22 1.94
C GLU A 59 -11.35 25.15 1.02
N LEU A 60 -10.61 24.07 0.75
CA LEU A 60 -11.11 22.96 -0.06
C LEU A 60 -12.17 22.17 0.71
N HIS A 61 -11.93 21.93 2.00
CA HIS A 61 -12.91 21.26 2.87
C HIS A 61 -14.23 22.04 2.95
N GLU A 62 -14.16 23.36 3.12
CA GLU A 62 -15.34 24.24 3.15
C GLU A 62 -16.15 24.14 1.86
N ARG A 63 -15.47 24.31 0.70
CA ARG A 63 -16.13 24.26 -0.61
C ARG A 63 -16.79 22.90 -0.87
N LEU A 64 -16.14 21.81 -0.49
CA LEU A 64 -16.70 20.46 -0.63
C LEU A 64 -17.91 20.25 0.29
N THR A 65 -17.83 20.75 1.53
CA THR A 65 -18.93 20.67 2.50
C THR A 65 -20.16 21.44 2.02
N ILE A 66 -19.98 22.67 1.51
CA ILE A 66 -21.09 23.48 0.96
C ILE A 66 -21.74 22.77 -0.23
N LYS A 67 -20.94 22.23 -1.16
CA LYS A 67 -21.46 21.50 -2.32
C LYS A 67 -22.23 20.25 -1.91
N ALA A 68 -21.72 19.47 -0.96
CA ALA A 68 -22.42 18.31 -0.44
C ALA A 68 -23.78 18.70 0.18
N MET A 69 -23.82 19.78 0.96
CA MET A 69 -25.07 20.30 1.54
C MET A 69 -26.09 20.75 0.49
N LEU A 70 -25.64 21.42 -0.58
CA LEU A 70 -26.52 21.84 -1.68
C LEU A 70 -27.16 20.65 -2.41
N GLU A 71 -26.47 19.52 -2.48
CA GLU A 71 -26.98 18.28 -3.07
C GLU A 71 -27.78 17.43 -2.07
N GLY A 72 -27.93 17.87 -0.81
CA GLY A 72 -28.61 17.12 0.24
C GLY A 72 -27.84 15.86 0.68
N ASP A 73 -26.54 15.81 0.43
CA ASP A 73 -25.67 14.67 0.71
C ASP A 73 -24.76 14.92 1.93
N SER A 74 -24.31 13.83 2.56
CA SER A 74 -23.16 13.90 3.47
C SER A 74 -21.86 14.11 2.69
N LEU A 75 -20.88 14.78 3.30
CA LEU A 75 -19.56 14.99 2.70
C LEU A 75 -18.91 13.68 2.22
N ASN A 76 -19.05 12.60 3.00
CA ASN A 76 -18.51 11.29 2.63
C ASN A 76 -19.21 10.68 1.40
N ASN A 77 -20.54 10.79 1.32
CA ASN A 77 -21.28 10.26 0.16
C ASN A 77 -21.01 11.09 -1.10
N TYR A 78 -20.90 12.40 -0.95
CA TYR A 78 -20.52 13.32 -2.01
C TYR A 78 -19.12 13.00 -2.56
N LEU A 79 -18.15 12.82 -1.67
CA LEU A 79 -16.79 12.40 -2.05
C LEU A 79 -16.79 11.02 -2.71
N LYS A 80 -17.58 10.07 -2.22
CA LYS A 80 -17.72 8.75 -2.83
C LYS A 80 -18.16 8.87 -4.30
N LYS A 81 -19.23 9.63 -4.58
CA LYS A 81 -19.72 9.86 -5.96
C LYS A 81 -18.67 10.52 -6.86
N ILE A 82 -17.92 11.49 -6.35
CA ILE A 82 -16.84 12.14 -7.10
C ILE A 82 -15.73 11.14 -7.42
N LEU A 83 -15.31 10.35 -6.45
CA LEU A 83 -14.25 9.35 -6.63
C LEU A 83 -14.68 8.25 -7.60
N GLU A 84 -15.92 7.78 -7.53
CA GLU A 84 -16.49 6.82 -8.49
C GLU A 84 -16.56 7.36 -9.92
N LYS A 85 -16.72 8.68 -10.08
CA LYS A 85 -16.72 9.34 -11.40
C LYS A 85 -15.32 9.66 -11.93
N ALA A 86 -14.32 9.77 -11.05
CA ALA A 86 -12.95 10.13 -11.40
C ALA A 86 -12.11 8.94 -11.88
N ILE A 87 -12.58 7.72 -11.62
CA ILE A 87 -12.04 6.45 -12.13
C ILE A 87 -12.78 6.10 -13.43
#